data_AF-R5IDG7-F1
#
_entry.id   AF-R5IDG7-F1
#
_cell.length_a   1.000
_cell.length_b   1.000
_cell.length_c   1.000
_cell.angle_alpha   90.00
_cell.angle_beta   90.00
_cell.angle_gamma   90.00
#
_symmetry.space_group_name_H-M   'P 1'
#
loop_
_entity.id
_entity.type
_entity.pdbx_description
1 polymer ?
#
loop_
_entity_poly.entity_id
_entity_poly.type
_entity_poly.pdbx_seq_one_letter_code
_entity_poly.pdbx_strand_id
1 'polypeptide(L)'
;MGSQPGVMLYFEVRPCLIRLNDGEKGQLFEAILDYGEHGIVPDFDGKMGVAWDFIKPRLDRDSERYAEKTQKNAYAAFVRELKKQELPKITFEQWTNMSDIERHRMIMPDTA
;
A
#
# COMPACT_ATOMS: atom_id res chain seq x y z
N MET A 1 7.03 -2.50 9.74
CA MET A 1 6.64 -2.51 8.31
C MET A 1 6.85 -1.10 7.80
N GLY A 2 7.56 -0.91 6.68
CA GLY A 2 7.72 0.43 6.11
C GLY A 2 6.42 0.87 5.48
N SER A 3 5.99 2.11 5.74
CA SER A 3 4.98 2.77 4.93
C SER A 3 5.49 2.89 3.49
N GLN A 4 4.56 2.97 2.53
CA GLN A 4 4.91 3.25 1.15
C GLN A 4 5.72 4.58 1.12
N PRO A 5 6.94 4.60 0.55
CA PRO A 5 7.85 5.74 0.69
C PRO A 5 7.45 6.97 -0.14
N GLY A 6 6.39 6.86 -0.96
CA GLY A 6 5.93 7.94 -1.82
C GLY A 6 4.91 7.45 -2.85
N VAL A 7 4.42 8.39 -3.66
CA VAL A 7 3.36 8.17 -4.66
C VAL A 7 3.92 8.30 -6.07
N MET A 8 3.30 7.58 -7.01
CA MET A 8 3.63 7.66 -8.44
C MET A 8 2.55 8.45 -9.18
N LEU A 9 2.95 9.51 -9.88
CA LEU A 9 2.07 10.26 -10.77
C LEU A 9 2.29 9.84 -12.21
N TYR A 10 1.24 9.29 -12.81
CA TYR A 10 1.25 8.83 -14.20
C TYR A 10 0.97 9.99 -15.16
N PHE A 11 1.59 9.99 -16.33
CA PHE A 11 1.40 11.08 -17.31
C PHE A 11 -0.06 11.27 -17.77
N GLU A 12 -0.90 10.25 -17.61
CA GLU A 12 -2.34 10.29 -17.86
C GLU A 12 -3.11 11.31 -17.00
N VAL A 13 -2.52 11.81 -15.91
CA VAL A 13 -3.14 12.87 -15.09
C VAL A 13 -2.88 14.27 -15.68
N ARG A 14 -1.95 14.44 -16.63
CA ARG A 14 -1.65 15.75 -17.23
C ARG A 14 -2.90 16.49 -17.79
N PRO A 15 -3.85 15.83 -18.47
CA PRO A 15 -5.04 16.51 -18.99
C PRO A 15 -5.91 17.17 -17.92
N CYS A 16 -6.00 16.61 -16.70
CA CYS A 16 -6.74 17.28 -15.62
C CYS A 16 -5.95 18.45 -15.04
N LEU A 17 -4.62 18.31 -14.90
CA LEU A 17 -3.74 19.36 -14.37
C LEU A 17 -3.69 20.62 -15.23
N ILE A 18 -3.84 20.50 -16.56
CA ILE A 18 -3.84 21.66 -17.49
C ILE A 18 -5.01 22.61 -17.21
N ARG A 19 -6.10 22.13 -16.62
CA ARG A 19 -7.29 22.93 -16.30
C ARG A 19 -7.18 23.70 -14.98
N LEU A 20 -6.11 23.45 -14.22
CA LEU A 20 -5.87 24.04 -12.92
C LEU A 20 -4.89 25.21 -13.01
N ASN A 21 -5.09 26.22 -12.17
CA ASN A 21 -4.08 27.25 -11.94
C ASN A 21 -2.97 26.71 -11.02
N ASP A 22 -1.89 27.47 -10.83
CA ASP A 22 -0.75 26.98 -10.08
C ASP A 22 -1.02 26.80 -8.57
N GLY A 23 -1.90 27.62 -7.99
CA GLY A 23 -2.36 27.44 -6.60
C GLY A 23 -3.16 26.15 -6.41
N GLU A 24 -4.06 25.86 -7.35
CA GLU A 24 -4.85 24.63 -7.39
C GLU A 24 -3.97 23.39 -7.60
N LYS A 25 -2.96 23.48 -8.47
CA LYS A 25 -1.97 22.38 -8.61
C LYS A 25 -1.20 22.16 -7.31
N GLY A 26 -0.84 23.22 -6.60
CA GLY A 26 -0.19 23.12 -5.28
C GLY A 26 -1.08 22.42 -4.25
N GLN A 27 -2.35 22.84 -4.14
CA GLN A 27 -3.32 22.19 -3.25
C GLN A 27 -3.54 20.71 -3.58
N LEU A 28 -3.64 20.39 -4.88
CA LEU A 28 -3.78 19.01 -5.33
C LEU A 28 -2.53 18.17 -5.01
N PHE A 29 -1.34 18.76 -5.13
CA PHE A 29 -0.09 18.09 -4.79
C PHE A 29 0.01 17.73 -3.31
N GLU A 30 -0.30 18.67 -2.41
CA GLU A 30 -0.35 18.40 -0.97
C GLU A 30 -1.38 17.32 -0.64
N ALA A 31 -2.59 17.41 -1.22
CA ALA A 31 -3.64 16.41 -1.01
C ALA A 31 -3.24 15.00 -1.50
N ILE A 32 -2.47 14.90 -2.59
CA ILE A 32 -1.92 13.64 -3.08
C ILE A 32 -0.96 13.01 -2.05
N LEU A 33 -0.12 13.83 -1.41
CA LEU A 33 0.83 13.38 -0.39
C LEU A 33 0.09 12.97 0.90
N ASP A 34 -0.81 13.83 1.39
CA ASP A 34 -1.63 13.57 2.57
C ASP A 34 -2.45 12.27 2.42
N TYR A 35 -3.01 12.05 1.23
CA TYR A 35 -3.72 10.80 0.94
C TYR A 35 -2.78 9.60 0.89
N GLY A 36 -1.64 9.73 0.20
CA GLY A 36 -0.69 8.63 0.06
C GLY A 36 -0.03 8.22 1.38
N GLU A 37 0.22 9.17 2.28
CA GLU A 37 0.91 8.93 3.55
C GLU A 37 -0.06 8.62 4.69
N HIS A 38 -1.20 9.30 4.74
CA HIS A 38 -2.12 9.27 5.88
C HIS A 38 -3.54 8.84 5.54
N GLY A 39 -3.86 8.62 4.26
CA GLY A 39 -5.20 8.25 3.80
C GLY A 39 -6.22 9.40 3.93
N ILE A 40 -5.76 10.65 4.08
CA ILE A 40 -6.63 11.81 4.23
C ILE A 40 -7.24 12.15 2.85
N VAL A 41 -8.55 12.01 2.73
CA VAL A 41 -9.27 12.35 1.50
C VAL A 41 -9.53 13.86 1.48
N PRO A 42 -9.15 14.59 0.42
CA PRO A 42 -9.41 16.02 0.32
C PRO A 42 -10.90 16.31 0.08
N ASP A 43 -11.37 17.42 0.64
CA ASP A 43 -12.71 17.96 0.37
C ASP A 43 -12.64 18.92 -0.84
N PHE A 44 -12.52 18.34 -2.03
CA PHE A 44 -12.46 19.09 -3.28
C PHE A 44 -13.79 19.06 -4.04
N ASP A 45 -14.14 20.21 -4.61
CA ASP A 45 -15.30 20.38 -5.47
C ASP A 45 -14.91 20.85 -6.88
N GLY A 46 -15.91 20.98 -7.76
CA GLY A 46 -15.74 21.51 -9.11
C GLY A 46 -14.61 20.83 -9.89
N LYS A 47 -13.73 21.63 -10.48
CA LYS A 47 -12.60 21.12 -11.29
C LYS A 47 -11.52 20.40 -10.46
N MET A 48 -11.37 20.74 -9.18
CA MET A 48 -10.44 20.08 -8.27
C MET A 48 -10.94 18.68 -7.92
N GLY A 49 -12.24 18.54 -7.64
CA GLY A 49 -12.88 17.25 -7.42
C GLY A 49 -12.76 16.34 -8.64
N VAL A 50 -13.02 16.87 -9.85
CA VAL A 50 -12.82 16.10 -11.09
C VAL A 50 -11.36 15.67 -11.28
N ALA A 51 -10.39 16.54 -10.97
CA ALA A 51 -8.98 16.16 -11.04
C ALA A 51 -8.65 15.03 -10.04
N TRP A 52 -9.22 15.12 -8.84
CA TRP A 52 -9.09 14.11 -7.79
C TRP A 52 -9.68 12.76 -8.20
N ASP A 53 -10.87 12.73 -8.80
CA ASP A 53 -11.52 11.51 -9.30
C ASP A 53 -10.66 10.78 -10.35
N PHE A 54 -9.84 11.50 -11.10
CA PHE A 54 -8.86 10.91 -12.01
C PHE A 54 -7.63 10.36 -11.30
N ILE A 55 -7.18 10.99 -10.22
CA ILE A 55 -5.92 10.65 -9.56
C ILE A 55 -6.11 9.53 -8.52
N LYS A 56 -7.13 9.63 -7.67
CA LYS A 56 -7.38 8.71 -6.56
C LYS A 56 -7.33 7.22 -6.95
N PRO A 57 -7.99 6.76 -8.03
CA PRO A 57 -7.98 5.34 -8.38
C PRO A 57 -6.59 4.77 -8.68
N ARG A 58 -5.64 5.63 -9.12
CA ARG A 58 -4.26 5.22 -9.39
C ARG A 58 -3.46 5.11 -8.11
N LEU A 59 -3.68 6.01 -7.16
CA LEU A 59 -3.08 5.94 -5.83
C LEU A 59 -3.56 4.69 -5.09
N ASP A 60 -4.87 4.43 -5.10
CA ASP A 60 -5.48 3.24 -4.49
C ASP A 60 -4.84 1.95 -5.02
N ARG A 61 -4.78 1.82 -6.35
CA ARG A 61 -4.17 0.66 -7.02
C ARG A 61 -2.72 0.45 -6.62
N ASP A 62 -1.95 1.53 -6.49
CA ASP A 62 -0.52 1.43 -6.19
C ASP A 62 -0.30 1.06 -4.71
N SER A 63 -1.13 1.58 -3.81
CA SER A 63 -1.14 1.19 -2.39
C SER A 63 -1.55 -0.27 -2.19
N GLU A 64 -2.59 -0.74 -2.89
CA GLU A 64 -2.98 -2.16 -2.88
C GLU A 64 -1.85 -3.05 -3.37
N ARG A 65 -1.24 -2.72 -4.51
CA ARG A 65 -0.09 -3.45 -5.06
C ARG A 65 1.10 -3.48 -4.10
N TYR A 66 1.38 -2.36 -3.43
CA TYR A 66 2.45 -2.27 -2.45
C TYR A 66 2.16 -3.17 -1.24
N ALA A 67 0.92 -3.15 -0.74
CA ALA A 67 0.48 -3.99 0.37
C ALA A 67 0.61 -5.49 0.03
N GLU A 68 0.11 -5.91 -1.15
CA GLU A 68 0.24 -7.29 -1.63
C GLU A 68 1.70 -7.73 -1.73
N LYS A 69 2.55 -6.89 -2.33
CA LYS A 69 3.99 -7.19 -2.46
C LYS A 69 4.64 -7.36 -1.11
N THR A 70 4.30 -6.50 -0.15
CA THR A 70 4.83 -6.54 1.22
C THR A 70 4.41 -7.83 1.92
N GLN A 71 3.14 -8.22 1.82
CA GLN A 71 2.64 -9.49 2.38
C GLN A 71 3.32 -10.70 1.74
N LYS A 72 3.45 -10.73 0.41
CA LYS A 72 4.13 -11.83 -0.30
C LYS A 72 5.60 -11.94 0.10
N ASN A 73 6.28 -10.82 0.30
CA ASN A 73 7.67 -10.81 0.78
C ASN A 73 7.77 -11.33 2.23
N ALA A 74 6.86 -10.92 3.11
CA ALA A 74 6.79 -11.40 4.49
C ALA A 74 6.53 -12.92 4.54
N TYR A 75 5.59 -13.42 3.74
CA TYR A 75 5.36 -14.85 3.58
C TYR A 75 6.59 -15.59 3.02
N ALA A 76 7.27 -15.04 2.02
CA ALA A 76 8.49 -15.66 1.50
C ALA A 76 9.60 -15.74 2.55
N ALA A 77 9.75 -14.72 3.40
CA ALA A 77 10.66 -14.75 4.55
C ALA A 77 10.24 -15.82 5.57
N PHE A 78 8.94 -15.89 5.90
CA PHE A 78 8.38 -16.90 6.80
C PHE A 78 8.62 -18.34 6.32
N VAL A 79 8.35 -18.63 5.04
CA VAL A 79 8.58 -19.96 4.44
C VAL A 79 10.06 -20.34 4.43
N ARG A 80 10.97 -19.38 4.22
CA ARG A 80 12.41 -19.63 4.33
C ARG A 80 12.79 -20.07 5.73
N GLU A 81 12.17 -19.49 6.74
CA GLU A 81 12.44 -19.83 8.14
C GLU A 81 11.90 -21.21 8.50
N LEU A 82 10.65 -21.53 8.11
CA LEU A 82 10.12 -22.89 8.25
C LEU A 82 11.05 -23.94 7.62
N LYS A 83 11.57 -23.65 6.42
CA LYS A 83 12.49 -24.55 5.72
C LYS A 83 13.81 -24.78 6.49
N LYS A 84 14.35 -23.75 7.16
CA LYS A 84 15.57 -23.91 7.97
C LYS A 84 15.37 -24.84 9.17
N GLN A 85 14.14 -24.84 9.71
CA GLN A 85 13.76 -25.66 10.86
C GLN A 85 13.13 -27.00 10.45
N GLU A 86 13.15 -27.33 9.14
CA GLU A 86 12.54 -28.54 8.57
C GLU A 86 11.05 -28.69 8.89
N LEU A 87 10.36 -27.57 9.16
CA LEU A 87 8.93 -27.52 9.45
C LEU A 87 8.09 -27.60 8.17
N PRO A 88 6.86 -28.13 8.26
CA PRO A 88 5.97 -28.25 7.12
C PRO A 88 5.63 -26.88 6.52
N LYS A 89 5.76 -26.76 5.20
CA LYS A 89 5.38 -25.56 4.46
C LYS A 89 3.86 -25.39 4.49
N ILE A 90 3.41 -24.19 4.85
CA ILE A 90 2.01 -23.76 4.73
C ILE A 90 1.79 -22.93 3.46
N THR A 91 0.55 -22.81 3.00
CA THR A 91 0.19 -21.98 1.84
C THR A 91 0.12 -20.48 2.21
N PHE A 92 0.11 -19.60 1.21
CA PHE A 92 -0.08 -18.17 1.44
C PHE A 92 -1.43 -17.88 2.09
N GLU A 93 -2.49 -18.54 1.63
CA GLU A 93 -3.85 -18.41 2.18
C GLU A 93 -3.94 -18.82 3.65
N GLN A 94 -3.32 -19.96 4.01
CA GLN A 94 -3.24 -20.40 5.40
C GLN A 94 -2.48 -19.37 6.24
N TRP A 95 -1.34 -18.89 5.75
CA TRP A 95 -0.53 -17.89 6.43
C TRP A 95 -1.28 -16.55 6.62
N THR A 96 -2.05 -16.09 5.63
CA THR A 96 -2.84 -14.85 5.75
C THR A 96 -3.97 -14.96 6.77
N ASN A 97 -4.54 -16.16 6.96
CA ASN A 97 -5.60 -16.41 7.94
C ASN A 97 -5.09 -16.59 9.38
N MET A 98 -3.77 -16.71 9.57
CA MET A 98 -3.15 -16.78 10.89
C MET A 98 -2.89 -15.38 11.47
N SER A 99 -3.08 -15.24 12.77
CA SER A 99 -2.62 -14.08 13.54
C SER A 99 -1.09 -14.04 13.63
N ASP A 100 -0.54 -12.86 13.94
CA ASP A 100 0.91 -12.70 14.12
C ASP A 100 1.46 -13.58 15.27
N ILE A 101 0.64 -13.83 16.30
CA ILE A 101 0.99 -14.73 17.41
C ILE A 101 1.13 -16.17 16.93
N GLU A 102 0.17 -16.66 16.12
CA GLU A 102 0.21 -18.03 15.57
C GLU A 102 1.39 -18.22 14.63
N ARG A 103 1.65 -17.24 13.75
CA ARG A 103 2.83 -17.23 12.88
C ARG A 103 4.12 -17.30 13.71
N HIS A 104 4.23 -16.47 14.75
CA HIS A 104 5.42 -16.45 15.60
C HIS A 104 5.66 -17.80 16.30
N ARG A 105 4.62 -18.38 16.91
CA ARG A 105 4.70 -19.69 17.57
C ARG A 105 5.10 -20.83 16.64
N MET A 106 4.73 -20.78 15.36
CA MET A 106 5.16 -21.81 14.40
C MET A 106 6.67 -21.80 14.14
N ILE A 107 7.30 -20.61 14.14
CA ILE A 107 8.73 -20.44 13.87
C ILE A 107 9.57 -20.49 15.16
N MET A 108 8.96 -20.17 16.30
CA MET A 108 9.59 -20.23 17.61
C MET A 108 8.65 -21.00 18.53
N PRO A 109 8.62 -22.33 18.44
CA PRO A 109 7.89 -23.14 19.41
C PRO A 109 8.48 -22.89 20.80
N ASP A 110 7.62 -22.71 21.80
CA ASP A 110 8.05 -22.51 23.19
C ASP A 110 9.02 -23.63 23.56
N THR A 111 10.27 -23.25 23.84
CA THR A 111 11.30 -24.18 24.29
C THR A 111 10.88 -24.70 25.66
N ALA A 112 10.42 -25.96 25.72
CA ALA A 112 10.20 -26.70 26.95
C ALA A 112 11.49 -27.37 27.43
#